data_AF-A0A379SE90-F1
#
_entry.id   AF-A0A379SE90-F1
#
_cell.length_a   1.000
_cell.length_b   1.000
_cell.length_c   1.000
_cell.angle_alpha   90.00
_cell.angle_beta   90.00
_cell.angle_gamma   90.00
#
_symmetry.space_group_name_H-M   'P 1'
#
loop_
_entity.id
_entity.type
_entity.pdbx_description
1 polymer ?
#
loop_
_entity_poly.entity_id
_entity_poly.type
_entity_poly.pdbx_seq_one_letter_code
_entity_poly.pdbx_strand_id
1 'polypeptide(L)'
;MSNRVMSHLEELAPRVEQYSIDEMFLDVSGIDSCIDFEDFGRQLREHVRNGTGLTIGVGMGPTKTLAKSAQWASKEWPQFGGVLALTTGNPRRTEKLLSLQPVEEIWGVGRRISRKLSTMGITTALQLARANPAFIRKNFKCCAGENGPRTQWCKLYITGRSPLTKTADNLQPEFW
;
A
#
# COMPACT_ATOMS: atom_id res chain seq x y z
N MET A 1 16.05 11.57 -10.01
CA MET A 1 15.01 12.25 -9.20
C MET A 1 14.51 11.31 -8.09
N SER A 2 15.40 10.83 -7.21
CA SER A 2 15.05 9.94 -6.09
C SER A 2 15.54 10.52 -4.75
N ASN A 3 16.77 11.04 -4.71
CA ASN A 3 17.41 11.48 -3.46
C ASN A 3 16.70 12.67 -2.79
N ARG A 4 16.23 13.66 -3.55
CA ARG A 4 15.53 14.84 -2.98
C ARG A 4 14.23 14.47 -2.27
N VAL A 5 13.45 13.55 -2.85
CA VAL A 5 12.22 13.06 -2.19
C VAL A 5 12.60 12.26 -0.94
N MET A 6 13.59 11.36 -1.03
CA MET A 6 14.04 10.59 0.14
C MET A 6 14.49 11.48 1.29
N SER A 7 15.29 12.53 1.05
CA SER A 7 15.73 13.45 2.11
C SER A 7 14.54 14.12 2.82
N HIS A 8 13.51 14.55 2.09
CA HIS A 8 12.31 15.12 2.70
C HIS A 8 11.46 14.11 3.46
N LEU A 9 11.52 12.82 3.09
CA LEU A 9 10.82 11.76 3.82
C LEU A 9 11.56 11.39 5.10
N GLU A 10 12.89 11.34 5.06
CA GLU A 10 13.76 11.08 6.21
C GLU A 10 13.67 12.18 7.28
N GLU A 11 13.30 13.41 6.90
CA GLU A 11 13.01 14.51 7.84
C GLU A 11 11.75 14.27 8.70
N LEU A 12 10.76 13.54 8.16
CA LEU A 12 9.44 13.37 8.79
C LEU A 12 9.17 11.96 9.32
N ALA A 13 9.95 10.96 8.88
CA ALA A 13 9.77 9.58 9.30
C ALA A 13 11.08 8.95 9.78
N PRO A 14 11.05 8.19 10.89
CA PRO A 14 12.24 7.63 11.51
C PRO A 14 12.89 6.54 10.65
N ARG A 15 12.13 5.87 9.78
CA ARG A 15 12.65 4.83 8.90
C ARG A 15 11.93 4.85 7.55
N VAL A 16 12.72 4.99 6.49
CA VAL A 16 12.28 4.97 5.10
C VAL A 16 12.96 3.79 4.39
N GLU A 17 12.16 2.93 3.77
CA GLU A 17 12.60 1.80 2.96
C GLU A 17 12.23 2.08 1.50
N GLN A 18 13.24 2.25 0.65
CA GLN A 18 13.01 2.38 -0.79
C GLN A 18 12.67 1.02 -1.39
N TYR A 19 11.50 0.92 -2.05
CA TYR A 19 11.07 -0.30 -2.75
C TYR A 19 11.31 -0.20 -4.26
N SER A 20 11.13 0.99 -4.83
CA SER A 20 11.48 1.32 -6.21
C SER A 20 11.76 2.82 -6.35
N ILE A 21 11.98 3.31 -7.58
CA ILE A 21 12.22 4.74 -7.84
C ILE A 21 11.04 5.60 -7.36
N ASP A 22 9.81 5.10 -7.54
CA ASP A 22 8.58 5.85 -7.23
C ASP A 22 7.79 5.29 -6.04
N GLU A 23 8.26 4.20 -5.42
CA GLU A 23 7.61 3.56 -4.27
C GLU A 23 8.54 3.52 -3.05
N MET A 24 8.09 4.11 -1.96
CA MET A 24 8.76 4.03 -0.65
C MET A 24 7.80 3.48 0.40
N PHE A 25 8.34 2.75 1.37
CA PHE A 25 7.64 2.35 2.58
C PHE A 25 8.24 3.08 3.78
N LEU A 26 7.39 3.63 4.63
CA LEU A 26 7.79 4.33 5.85
C LEU A 26 7.24 3.54 7.03
N ASP A 27 8.07 3.36 8.04
CA ASP A 27 7.59 2.89 9.34
C ASP A 27 7.04 4.09 10.11
N VAL A 28 5.73 4.06 10.35
CA VAL A 28 4.99 5.13 11.04
C VAL A 28 4.48 4.68 12.41
N SER A 29 5.09 3.62 12.95
CA SER A 29 4.71 3.07 14.25
C SER A 29 4.88 4.13 15.35
N GLY A 30 3.81 4.39 16.10
CA GLY A 30 3.78 5.36 17.21
C GLY A 30 3.40 6.79 16.82
N ILE A 31 3.23 7.11 15.54
CA ILE A 31 2.81 8.45 15.08
C ILE A 31 1.39 8.79 15.55
N ASP A 32 0.52 7.79 15.72
CA ASP A 32 -0.84 7.93 16.25
C ASP A 32 -0.92 8.53 17.65
N SER A 33 0.17 8.47 18.42
CA SER A 33 0.25 9.12 19.73
C SER A 33 0.35 10.66 19.63
N CYS A 34 0.78 11.18 18.48
CA CYS A 34 1.02 12.61 18.26
C CYS A 34 0.04 13.22 17.26
N ILE A 35 -0.36 12.48 16.22
CA ILE A 35 -1.17 12.98 15.11
C ILE A 35 -1.96 11.84 14.45
N ASP A 36 -3.16 12.14 13.93
CA ASP A 36 -3.90 11.17 13.14
C ASP A 36 -3.12 10.79 11.87
N PHE A 37 -3.22 9.52 11.46
CA PHE A 37 -2.52 9.00 10.29
C PHE A 37 -2.87 9.72 8.99
N GLU A 38 -4.15 10.09 8.77
CA GLU A 38 -4.53 10.80 7.54
C GLU A 38 -3.99 12.24 7.57
N ASP A 39 -3.96 12.88 8.73
CA ASP A 39 -3.35 14.21 8.88
C ASP A 39 -1.85 14.18 8.66
N PHE A 40 -1.14 13.18 9.20
CA PHE A 40 0.27 12.94 8.90
C PHE A 40 0.50 12.74 7.39
N GLY A 41 -0.35 11.94 6.74
CA GLY A 41 -0.25 11.71 5.29
C GLY A 41 -0.46 12.98 4.46
N ARG A 42 -1.37 13.87 4.88
CA ARG A 42 -1.58 15.18 4.23
C ARG A 42 -0.37 16.10 4.43
N GLN A 43 0.17 16.18 5.64
CA GLN A 43 1.39 16.95 5.94
C GLN A 43 2.57 16.45 5.10
N LEU A 44 2.76 15.14 5.02
CA LEU A 44 3.82 14.52 4.22
C LEU A 44 3.69 14.90 2.74
N ARG A 45 2.45 14.87 2.22
CA ARG A 45 2.16 15.24 0.83
C ARG A 45 2.45 16.71 0.56
N GLU A 46 2.09 17.60 1.47
CA GLU A 46 2.39 19.03 1.35
C GLU A 46 3.89 19.32 1.46
N HIS A 47 4.58 18.68 2.40
CA HIS A 47 6.03 18.83 2.59
C HIS A 47 6.80 18.44 1.33
N VAL A 48 6.51 17.26 0.77
CA VAL A 48 7.15 16.81 -0.48
C VAL A 48 6.77 17.72 -1.65
N ARG A 49 5.52 18.19 -1.72
CA ARG A 49 5.09 19.14 -2.77
C ARG A 49 5.85 20.45 -2.69
N ASN A 50 6.05 20.99 -1.49
CA ASN A 50 6.73 22.26 -1.30
C ASN A 50 8.25 22.14 -1.55
N GLY A 51 8.88 21.03 -1.15
CA GLY A 51 10.32 20.82 -1.32
C GLY A 51 10.75 20.37 -2.73
N THR A 52 9.86 19.67 -3.45
CA THR A 52 10.20 19.03 -4.74
C THR A 52 9.32 19.45 -5.91
N GLY A 53 8.16 20.05 -5.67
CA GLY A 53 7.13 20.31 -6.69
C GLY A 53 6.34 19.06 -7.09
N LEU A 54 6.64 17.89 -6.54
CA LEU A 54 5.98 16.63 -6.87
C LEU A 54 4.83 16.35 -5.93
N THR A 55 3.76 15.78 -6.47
CA THR A 55 2.63 15.30 -5.68
C THR A 55 2.83 13.84 -5.35
N ILE A 56 2.55 13.43 -4.10
CA ILE A 56 2.61 12.03 -3.67
C ILE A 56 1.24 11.53 -3.21
N GLY A 57 0.94 10.26 -3.47
CA GLY A 57 -0.13 9.53 -2.79
C GLY A 57 0.40 8.85 -1.55
N VAL A 58 -0.45 8.76 -0.52
CA VAL A 58 -0.10 8.13 0.76
C VAL A 58 -1.18 7.09 1.12
N GLY A 59 -0.75 5.86 1.38
CA GLY A 59 -1.61 4.76 1.83
C GLY A 59 -1.03 4.11 3.08
N MET A 60 -1.78 4.09 4.18
CA MET A 60 -1.31 3.53 5.44
C MET A 60 -2.07 2.27 5.83
N GLY A 61 -1.38 1.30 6.43
CA GLY A 61 -1.99 0.09 6.92
C GLY A 61 -1.10 -0.66 7.93
N PRO A 62 -1.67 -1.58 8.72
CA PRO A 62 -0.92 -2.36 9.70
C PRO A 62 -0.03 -3.43 9.05
N THR A 63 -0.09 -3.60 7.73
CA THR A 63 0.84 -4.44 6.96
C THR A 63 1.19 -3.74 5.65
N LYS A 64 2.34 -4.06 5.06
CA LYS A 64 2.74 -3.52 3.74
C LYS A 64 1.65 -3.76 2.68
N THR A 65 1.01 -4.93 2.68
CA THR A 65 -0.08 -5.28 1.74
C THR A 65 -1.32 -4.41 1.92
N LEU A 66 -1.72 -4.14 3.17
CA LEU A 66 -2.83 -3.24 3.46
C LEU A 66 -2.48 -1.79 3.12
N ALA A 67 -1.24 -1.37 3.35
CA ALA A 67 -0.76 -0.06 2.93
C ALA A 67 -0.80 0.10 1.39
N LYS A 68 -0.40 -0.93 0.61
CA LYS A 68 -0.55 -0.89 -0.86
C LYS A 68 -2.03 -0.84 -1.28
N SER A 69 -2.90 -1.54 -0.56
CA SER A 69 -4.35 -1.57 -0.84
C SER A 69 -5.00 -0.21 -0.54
N ALA A 70 -4.62 0.42 0.57
CA ALA A 70 -5.01 1.79 0.91
C ALA A 70 -4.52 2.79 -0.15
N GLN A 71 -3.28 2.63 -0.62
CA GLN A 71 -2.71 3.47 -1.68
C GLN A 71 -3.42 3.31 -3.02
N TRP A 72 -3.85 2.09 -3.36
CA TRP A 72 -4.66 1.84 -4.55
C TRP A 72 -6.00 2.57 -4.43
N ALA A 73 -6.70 2.41 -3.30
CA ALA A 73 -7.97 3.06 -3.05
C ALA A 73 -7.88 4.60 -3.01
N SER A 74 -6.79 5.16 -2.48
CA SER A 74 -6.60 6.63 -2.48
C SER A 74 -6.37 7.22 -3.87
N LYS A 75 -5.97 6.40 -4.85
CA LYS A 75 -5.90 6.77 -6.27
C LYS A 75 -7.23 6.56 -6.99
N GLU A 76 -7.88 5.43 -6.73
CA GLU A 76 -9.13 5.04 -7.41
C GLU A 76 -10.31 5.93 -6.99
N TRP A 77 -10.34 6.36 -5.73
CA TRP A 77 -11.47 7.08 -5.15
C TRP A 77 -11.07 8.53 -4.80
N PRO A 78 -11.48 9.52 -5.63
CA PRO A 78 -11.09 10.92 -5.47
C PRO A 78 -11.45 11.54 -4.11
N GLN A 79 -12.46 11.01 -3.44
CA GLN A 79 -12.93 11.46 -2.12
C GLN A 79 -11.87 11.41 -1.02
N PHE A 80 -10.81 10.61 -1.19
CA PHE A 80 -9.70 10.51 -0.23
C PHE A 80 -8.58 11.51 -0.49
N GLY A 81 -8.64 12.30 -1.58
CA GLY A 81 -7.64 13.34 -1.85
C GLY A 81 -6.20 12.82 -1.97
N GLY A 82 -6.02 11.53 -2.27
CA GLY A 82 -4.71 10.89 -2.36
C GLY A 82 -4.13 10.40 -1.02
N VAL A 83 -4.86 10.48 0.09
CA VAL A 83 -4.44 9.97 1.41
C VAL A 83 -5.49 9.05 2.00
N LEU A 84 -5.12 7.82 2.36
CA LEU A 84 -6.03 6.89 3.04
C LEU A 84 -5.29 6.08 4.10
N ALA A 85 -5.84 6.03 5.32
CA ALA A 85 -5.33 5.19 6.40
C ALA A 85 -6.30 4.04 6.73
N LEU A 86 -5.75 2.84 6.88
CA LEU A 86 -6.41 1.66 7.44
C LEU A 86 -5.81 1.40 8.82
N THR A 87 -6.63 1.47 9.86
CA THR A 87 -6.21 1.28 11.26
C THR A 87 -6.86 0.04 11.86
N THR A 88 -6.22 -0.55 12.87
CA THR A 88 -6.77 -1.68 13.63
C THR A 88 -8.01 -1.30 14.44
N GLY A 89 -8.15 -0.01 14.80
CA GLY A 89 -9.33 0.54 15.47
C GLY A 89 -10.59 0.63 14.59
N ASN A 90 -10.47 0.50 13.27
CA ASN A 90 -11.61 0.53 12.34
C ASN A 90 -11.58 -0.62 11.31
N PRO A 91 -11.83 -1.87 11.74
CA PRO A 91 -11.80 -3.02 10.85
C PRO A 91 -12.89 -2.95 9.76
N ARG A 92 -14.02 -2.28 10.02
CA ARG A 92 -15.11 -2.11 9.05
C ARG A 92 -14.67 -1.31 7.82
N ARG A 93 -13.83 -0.28 8.00
CA ARG A 93 -13.25 0.49 6.88
C ARG A 93 -12.37 -0.39 6.00
N THR A 94 -11.54 -1.24 6.62
CA THR A 94 -10.70 -2.22 5.92
C THR A 94 -11.54 -3.23 5.15
N GLU A 95 -12.56 -3.83 5.77
CA GLU A 95 -13.44 -4.78 5.08
C GLU A 95 -14.17 -4.13 3.90
N LYS A 96 -14.66 -2.89 4.08
CA LYS A 96 -15.34 -2.17 3.01
C LYS A 96 -14.41 -1.92 1.83
N LEU A 97 -13.16 -1.50 2.08
CA LEU A 97 -12.17 -1.32 1.03
C LEU A 97 -11.90 -2.63 0.29
N LEU A 98 -11.60 -3.71 1.04
CA LEU A 98 -11.27 -5.01 0.45
C LEU A 98 -12.45 -5.62 -0.31
N SER A 99 -13.70 -5.28 0.05
CA SER A 99 -14.90 -5.73 -0.66
C SER A 99 -15.04 -5.11 -2.05
N LEU A 100 -14.49 -3.91 -2.24
CA LEU A 100 -14.56 -3.16 -3.50
C LEU A 100 -13.29 -3.32 -4.34
N GLN A 101 -12.19 -3.76 -3.73
CA GLN A 101 -10.93 -4.00 -4.43
C GLN A 101 -10.95 -5.33 -5.20
N PRO A 102 -10.72 -5.31 -6.53
CA PRO A 102 -10.56 -6.53 -7.30
C PRO A 102 -9.35 -7.33 -6.84
N VAL A 103 -9.46 -8.66 -6.87
CA VAL A 103 -8.39 -9.56 -6.40
C VAL A 103 -7.09 -9.41 -7.18
N GLU A 104 -7.18 -9.02 -8.45
CA GLU A 104 -6.04 -8.79 -9.35
C GLU A 104 -5.27 -7.50 -9.06
N GLU A 105 -5.84 -6.58 -8.29
CA GLU A 105 -5.16 -5.35 -7.84
C GLU A 105 -4.43 -5.56 -6.50
N ILE A 106 -4.51 -6.75 -5.91
CA ILE A 106 -3.77 -7.07 -4.68
C ILE A 106 -2.30 -7.31 -5.03
N TRP A 107 -1.42 -6.70 -4.24
CA TRP A 107 0.01 -6.92 -4.37
C TRP A 107 0.39 -8.40 -4.21
N GLY A 108 1.12 -8.93 -5.18
CA GLY A 108 1.51 -10.35 -5.24
C GLY A 108 0.51 -11.24 -5.99
N VAL A 109 -0.68 -10.74 -6.37
CA VAL A 109 -1.64 -11.48 -7.20
C VAL A 109 -1.44 -11.15 -8.68
N GLY A 110 -0.65 -11.97 -9.38
CA GLY A 110 -0.46 -11.83 -10.82
C GLY A 110 -1.62 -12.39 -11.66
N ARG A 111 -1.63 -12.10 -12.98
CA ARG A 111 -2.67 -12.54 -13.95
C ARG A 111 -2.97 -14.06 -13.95
N ARG A 112 -1.99 -14.89 -13.59
CA ARG A 112 -2.17 -16.36 -13.50
C ARG A 112 -2.91 -16.75 -12.23
N ILE A 113 -2.62 -16.07 -11.12
CA ILE A 113 -3.25 -16.31 -9.83
C ILE A 113 -4.67 -15.76 -9.86
N SER A 114 -4.87 -14.54 -10.38
CA SER A 114 -6.21 -13.95 -10.49
C SER A 114 -7.16 -14.84 -11.29
N ARG A 115 -6.75 -15.35 -12.46
CA ARG A 115 -7.57 -16.30 -13.25
C ARG A 115 -7.98 -17.55 -12.46
N LYS A 116 -7.05 -18.14 -11.70
CA LYS A 116 -7.35 -19.30 -10.86
C LYS A 116 -8.33 -18.95 -9.73
N LEU A 117 -8.15 -17.79 -9.09
CA LEU A 117 -9.06 -17.31 -8.05
C LEU A 117 -10.46 -17.02 -8.62
N SER A 118 -10.54 -16.43 -9.82
CA SER A 118 -11.81 -16.21 -10.52
C SER A 118 -12.53 -17.52 -10.82
N THR A 119 -11.83 -18.59 -11.23
CA THR A 119 -12.46 -19.91 -11.43
C THR A 119 -12.98 -20.54 -10.13
N MET A 120 -12.49 -20.08 -8.97
CA MET A 120 -12.96 -20.47 -7.65
C MET A 120 -14.07 -19.57 -7.10
N GLY A 121 -14.53 -18.58 -7.87
CA GLY A 121 -15.52 -17.59 -7.42
C GLY A 121 -14.94 -16.49 -6.52
N ILE A 122 -13.61 -16.40 -6.40
CA ILE A 122 -12.91 -15.36 -5.62
C ILE A 122 -12.53 -14.24 -6.58
N THR A 123 -13.27 -13.14 -6.56
CA THR A 123 -13.07 -11.97 -7.42
C THR A 123 -12.64 -10.72 -6.65
N THR A 124 -12.84 -10.69 -5.34
CA THR A 124 -12.51 -9.53 -4.48
C THR A 124 -11.43 -9.83 -3.46
N ALA A 125 -10.75 -8.79 -2.97
CA ALA A 125 -9.74 -8.91 -1.93
C ALA A 125 -10.30 -9.42 -0.60
N LEU A 126 -11.54 -9.04 -0.27
CA LEU A 126 -12.22 -9.54 0.93
C LEU A 126 -12.48 -11.04 0.85
N GLN A 127 -12.91 -11.55 -0.31
CA GLN A 127 -13.09 -12.99 -0.50
C GLN A 127 -11.77 -13.75 -0.37
N LEU A 128 -10.67 -13.20 -0.91
CA LEU A 128 -9.35 -13.79 -0.74
C LEU A 128 -8.91 -13.80 0.73
N ALA A 129 -9.14 -12.70 1.46
CA ALA A 129 -8.81 -12.59 2.88
C ALA A 129 -9.62 -13.56 3.76
N ARG A 130 -10.86 -13.87 3.37
CA ARG A 130 -11.73 -14.85 4.04
C ARG A 130 -11.50 -16.30 3.59
N ALA A 131 -10.78 -16.51 2.49
CA ALA A 131 -10.45 -17.85 2.01
C ALA A 131 -9.50 -18.56 2.97
N ASN A 132 -9.56 -19.89 3.00
CA ASN A 132 -8.75 -20.70 3.92
C ASN A 132 -7.23 -20.44 3.70
N PRO A 133 -6.50 -19.92 4.69
CA PRO A 133 -5.08 -19.57 4.55
C PRO A 133 -4.21 -20.78 4.21
N ALA A 134 -4.53 -21.97 4.71
CA ALA A 134 -3.80 -23.20 4.40
C ALA A 134 -3.98 -23.60 2.94
N PHE A 135 -5.19 -23.43 2.41
CA PHE A 135 -5.48 -23.67 1.00
C PHE A 135 -4.74 -22.66 0.11
N ILE A 136 -4.78 -21.37 0.46
CA ILE A 136 -4.12 -20.33 -0.33
C ILE A 136 -2.61 -20.52 -0.33
N ARG A 137 -1.96 -20.74 0.82
CA ARG A 137 -0.50 -20.98 0.88
C ARG A 137 -0.06 -22.22 0.09
N LYS A 138 -0.87 -23.28 0.07
CA LYS A 138 -0.57 -24.52 -0.66
C LYS A 138 -0.68 -24.35 -2.18
N ASN A 139 -1.61 -23.51 -2.64
CA ASN A 139 -1.91 -23.35 -4.07
C ASN A 139 -1.31 -22.09 -4.71
N PHE A 140 -0.97 -21.09 -3.90
CA PHE A 140 -0.51 -19.78 -4.31
C PHE A 140 0.63 -19.30 -3.40
N LYS A 141 1.82 -19.12 -3.96
CA LYS A 141 2.91 -18.36 -3.31
C LYS A 141 2.55 -16.87 -3.38
N CYS A 142 1.62 -16.42 -2.55
CA CYS A 142 1.35 -15.01 -2.34
C CYS A 142 2.28 -14.51 -1.22
N CYS A 143 2.92 -13.35 -1.40
CA CYS A 143 3.71 -12.69 -0.37
C CYS A 143 2.78 -12.17 0.74
N ALA A 144 2.26 -13.06 1.57
CA ALA A 144 1.58 -12.71 2.80
C ALA A 144 2.67 -12.32 3.81
N GLY A 145 2.89 -11.01 3.94
CA GLY A 145 3.91 -10.43 4.80
C GLY A 145 3.74 -10.79 6.28
N GLU A 146 4.88 -10.81 6.95
CA GLU A 146 5.10 -11.20 8.35
C GLU A 146 4.13 -10.53 9.33
N ASN A 147 3.51 -11.34 10.18
CA ASN A 147 2.74 -10.87 11.35
C ASN A 147 3.71 -10.58 12.50
N GLY A 148 4.50 -9.52 12.37
CA GLY A 148 5.29 -8.96 13.47
C GLY A 148 4.40 -8.11 14.39
N PRO A 149 4.56 -8.16 15.73
CA PRO A 149 3.76 -7.34 16.62
C PRO A 149 4.12 -5.85 16.44
N ARG A 150 3.13 -5.04 16.04
CA ARG A 150 3.16 -3.55 16.02
C ARG A 150 3.99 -2.86 14.94
N THR A 151 4.07 -3.37 13.71
CA THR A 151 4.61 -2.58 12.59
C THR A 151 3.47 -1.92 11.80
N GLN A 152 3.50 -0.60 11.66
CA GLN A 152 2.58 0.12 10.79
C GLN A 152 3.34 0.70 9.60
N TRP A 153 2.87 0.33 8.41
CA TRP A 153 3.53 0.67 7.16
C TRP A 153 2.74 1.74 6.43
N CYS A 154 3.45 2.77 6.02
CA CYS A 154 2.95 3.79 5.12
C CYS A 154 3.60 3.57 3.76
N LYS A 155 2.81 3.31 2.73
CA LYS A 155 3.30 3.30 1.36
C LYS A 155 3.12 4.69 0.75
N LEU A 156 4.20 5.18 0.18
CA LEU A 156 4.23 6.37 -0.65
C LEU A 156 4.31 5.99 -2.12
N TYR A 157 3.65 6.80 -2.95
CA TYR A 157 3.77 6.73 -4.40
C TYR A 157 3.89 8.13 -5.00
N ILE A 158 4.91 8.39 -5.81
CA ILE A 158 5.07 9.68 -6.49
C ILE A 158 4.14 9.76 -7.70
N THR A 159 3.18 10.68 -7.69
CA THR A 159 2.33 10.98 -8.86
C THR A 159 3.00 12.08 -9.68
N GLY A 160 3.71 11.69 -10.75
CA GLY A 160 4.52 12.60 -11.56
C GLY A 160 4.73 12.17 -13.01
N ARG A 161 3.72 11.61 -13.68
CA ARG A 161 3.51 11.54 -15.15
C ARG A 161 2.34 10.59 -15.48
N SER A 162 1.24 11.13 -16.02
CA SER A 162 0.16 10.42 -16.75
C SER A 162 -0.54 9.23 -16.04
N PRO A 163 -1.75 8.80 -16.45
CA PRO A 163 -2.36 7.59 -15.90
C PRO A 163 -1.50 6.39 -16.34
N LEU A 164 -0.92 5.67 -15.38
CA LEU A 164 -0.05 4.54 -15.65
C LEU A 164 -0.76 3.45 -16.47
N THR A 165 -0.31 3.27 -17.71
CA THR A 165 -0.25 1.97 -18.35
C THR A 165 0.62 1.04 -17.49
N LYS A 166 0.05 -0.11 -17.10
CA LYS A 166 0.76 -1.23 -16.46
C LYS A 166 1.90 -1.70 -17.37
N THR A 167 3.13 -1.26 -17.14
CA THR A 167 4.32 -2.02 -17.56
C THR A 167 4.77 -2.88 -16.39
N ALA A 168 4.64 -4.18 -16.60
CA ALA A 168 5.28 -5.20 -15.81
C ALA A 168 6.78 -5.10 -16.09
N ASP A 169 7.54 -4.52 -15.17
CA ASP A 169 9.00 -4.65 -15.20
C ASP A 169 9.47 -5.49 -14.01
N ASN A 170 10.01 -6.65 -14.38
CA ASN A 170 10.85 -7.50 -13.58
C ASN A 170 11.94 -6.68 -12.89
N LEU A 171 11.98 -6.67 -11.56
CA LEU A 171 13.21 -6.49 -10.79
C LEU A 171 13.20 -7.45 -9.59
N GLN A 172 13.77 -8.63 -9.86
CA GLN A 172 14.77 -9.41 -9.12
C GLN A 172 14.52 -9.84 -7.66
N PRO A 173 15.13 -10.97 -7.23
CA PRO A 173 14.59 -11.88 -6.24
C PRO A 173 15.49 -11.94 -5.00
N GLU A 174 15.39 -11.01 -4.06
CA GLU A 174 16.16 -11.09 -2.81
C GLU A 174 15.29 -10.63 -1.64
N PHE A 175 15.28 -11.42 -0.56
CA PHE A 175 14.25 -11.50 0.50
C PHE A 175 12.98 -12.26 0.12
N TRP A 176 13.15 -13.42 -0.50
CA TRP A 176 12.76 -14.78 -0.03
C TRP A 176 13.23 -15.81 -1.06
#